data_AF-A0AAD4XAA2-F1
#
_entry.id   AF-A0AAD4XAA2-F1
#
_cell.length_a   1.000
_cell.length_b   1.000
_cell.length_c   1.000
_cell.angle_alpha   90.00
_cell.angle_beta   90.00
_cell.angle_gamma   90.00
#
_symmetry.space_group_name_H-M   'P 1'
#
loop_
_entity.id
_entity.type
_entity.pdbx_description
1 polymer ?
#
loop_
_entity_poly.entity_id
_entity_poly.type
_entity_poly.pdbx_seq_one_letter_code
_entity_poly.pdbx_strand_id
1 'polypeptide(L)'
;MAEVYSPMMSDSSSNFDVDKLTNDIFSILENKFLFDSKQTNSKLQVEDLVETLKANKHDVGKVRVLSIDGVGSTDGILAAKSLCHLESRLMNITKNSDARVADYFDVASGSGIGGILIALLFTRGKDGRPLLKANEALQFLVKNRKRLNNLGNSTGGMFGKMFRSSAKMEKTFRQIFGECTLKDTLKPVLIPCFDLKTRATFLFSRADGLENDGYDFKMREICVATSSDLTVNGGFEMKSVDKKTKISAVDGGLAMNNPTAAAITHVLNNKQEFPYCDSVEDLLVVSLGNGESDAGDRNLTLSTAGFLKIAGEGASDTVDQAVSMAFGEYRTENYVRIQGNNGMTNPQRTPIRKNPNTVSMDGRKLLEVSEAMLQQKKVESVLFRGKKLVETTNLEKLDEFAGLLVKEHERRKSSIFATVMFKHASPRSSSATVSTDFSW
;
A
#
# COMPACT_ATOMS: atom_id res chain seq x y z
N MET A 1 -38.01 33.08 46.55
CA MET A 1 -37.09 33.77 45.60
C MET A 1 -36.44 32.66 44.79
N ALA A 2 -37.01 32.17 43.68
CA ALA A 2 -37.56 32.82 42.48
C ALA A 2 -36.50 33.59 41.66
N GLU A 3 -36.62 33.44 40.33
CA GLU A 3 -35.80 33.91 39.17
C GLU A 3 -34.74 32.88 38.72
N VAL A 4 -34.90 32.08 37.65
CA VAL A 4 -35.50 32.22 36.30
C VAL A 4 -34.88 33.36 35.47
N TYR A 5 -33.97 33.01 34.55
CA TYR A 5 -33.71 33.77 33.32
C TYR A 5 -33.35 32.83 32.16
N SER A 6 -34.04 33.07 31.03
CA SER A 6 -34.04 32.35 29.75
C SER A 6 -32.75 32.50 28.92
N PRO A 7 -32.53 31.63 27.91
CA PRO A 7 -31.42 31.75 26.96
C PRO A 7 -31.73 32.77 25.84
N MET A 8 -30.78 33.65 25.53
CA MET A 8 -30.80 34.48 24.32
C MET A 8 -30.36 33.67 23.11
N MET A 9 -31.22 33.64 22.10
CA MET A 9 -30.88 33.37 20.70
C MET A 9 -29.85 34.39 20.20
N SER A 10 -28.79 33.91 19.54
CA SER A 10 -27.98 34.75 18.64
C SER A 10 -27.51 33.94 17.42
N ASP A 11 -28.06 34.36 16.29
CA ASP A 11 -27.61 34.30 14.89
C ASP A 11 -26.77 33.12 14.39
N SER A 12 -27.47 32.17 13.79
CA SER A 12 -26.97 31.27 12.75
C SER A 12 -27.02 31.94 11.37
N SER A 13 -25.97 32.65 10.95
CA SER A 13 -25.88 33.12 9.55
C SER A 13 -24.48 33.40 8.97
N SER A 14 -23.37 33.15 9.69
CA SER A 14 -22.03 33.54 9.20
C SER A 14 -21.05 32.41 8.87
N ASN A 15 -21.37 31.14 9.12
CA ASN A 15 -20.44 30.03 8.84
C ASN A 15 -20.50 29.47 7.40
N PHE A 16 -21.60 29.71 6.65
CA PHE A 16 -21.75 29.13 5.31
C PHE A 16 -20.88 29.81 4.24
N ASP A 17 -20.56 31.09 4.39
CA ASP A 17 -19.78 31.83 3.38
C ASP A 17 -18.26 31.63 3.52
N VAL A 18 -17.76 31.34 4.73
CA VAL A 18 -16.33 31.10 4.97
C VAL A 18 -15.91 29.74 4.40
N ASP A 19 -16.76 28.72 4.54
CA ASP A 19 -16.51 27.39 3.98
C ASP A 19 -16.57 27.39 2.45
N LYS A 20 -17.46 28.20 1.86
CA LYS A 20 -17.55 28.35 0.40
C LYS A 20 -16.34 29.08 -0.16
N LEU A 21 -15.93 30.19 0.45
CA LEU A 21 -14.74 30.93 0.04
C LEU A 21 -13.47 30.09 0.18
N THR A 22 -13.38 29.27 1.24
CA THR A 22 -12.24 28.37 1.46
C THR A 22 -12.19 27.28 0.39
N ASN A 23 -13.33 26.65 0.07
CA ASN A 23 -13.42 25.66 -1.00
C ASN A 23 -13.10 26.25 -2.39
N ASP A 24 -13.56 27.47 -2.67
CA ASP A 24 -13.28 28.17 -3.92
C ASP A 24 -11.78 28.49 -4.04
N ILE A 25 -11.12 28.90 -2.96
CA ILE A 25 -9.67 29.15 -2.93
C ILE A 25 -8.90 27.85 -3.19
N PHE A 26 -9.25 26.74 -2.53
CA PHE A 26 -8.59 25.45 -2.76
C PHE A 26 -8.82 24.93 -4.18
N SER A 27 -10.03 25.08 -4.74
CA SER A 27 -10.34 24.74 -6.14
C SER A 27 -9.57 25.60 -7.15
N ILE A 28 -9.39 26.89 -6.88
CA ILE A 28 -8.62 27.78 -7.77
C ILE A 28 -7.12 27.43 -7.73
N LEU A 29 -6.59 27.07 -6.55
CA LEU A 29 -5.20 26.67 -6.38
C LEU A 29 -4.92 25.30 -7.03
N GLU A 30 -5.82 24.33 -6.91
CA GLU A 30 -5.70 23.03 -7.58
C GLU A 30 -5.69 23.18 -9.11
N ASN A 31 -6.61 23.99 -9.66
CA ASN A 31 -6.74 24.13 -11.11
C ASN A 31 -5.62 24.95 -11.76
N LYS A 32 -5.09 25.98 -11.08
CA LYS A 32 -4.05 26.85 -11.66
C LYS A 32 -2.63 26.35 -11.46
N PHE A 33 -2.37 25.50 -10.46
CA PHE A 33 -1.00 25.08 -10.12
C PHE A 33 -0.66 23.66 -10.58
N LEU A 34 -1.63 22.76 -10.77
CA LEU A 34 -1.38 21.35 -11.08
C LEU A 34 -1.59 20.93 -12.55
N PHE A 35 -2.36 21.69 -13.34
CA PHE A 35 -2.88 21.18 -14.62
C PHE A 35 -2.75 22.14 -15.82
N ASP A 36 -1.74 23.01 -15.86
CA ASP A 36 -1.48 23.78 -17.07
C ASP A 36 -0.69 22.94 -18.11
N SER A 37 -1.41 22.20 -18.95
CA SER A 37 -0.90 21.79 -20.25
C SER A 37 -2.02 21.78 -21.31
N LYS A 38 -1.67 22.36 -22.46
CA LYS A 38 -2.57 22.93 -23.47
C LYS A 38 -3.42 21.89 -24.23
N GLN A 39 -4.64 22.31 -24.53
CA GLN A 39 -5.64 21.66 -25.39
C GLN A 39 -5.18 21.43 -26.84
N THR A 40 -5.61 20.31 -27.42
CA THR A 40 -5.98 20.25 -28.85
C THR A 40 -7.29 19.46 -29.03
N ASN A 41 -8.03 19.84 -30.08
CA ASN A 41 -9.46 19.64 -30.28
C ASN A 41 -9.87 18.23 -30.73
N SER A 42 -10.30 17.38 -29.77
CA SER A 42 -11.19 16.23 -30.03
C SER A 42 -12.18 15.97 -28.89
N LYS A 43 -12.38 16.97 -28.02
CA LYS A 43 -12.97 16.86 -26.67
C LYS A 43 -14.50 16.74 -26.62
N LEU A 44 -15.18 17.27 -27.64
CA LEU A 44 -16.63 17.50 -27.67
C LEU A 44 -17.53 16.25 -27.67
N GLN A 45 -17.02 15.03 -27.93
CA GLN A 45 -17.85 13.81 -27.86
C GLN A 45 -17.59 12.96 -26.62
N VAL A 46 -16.40 13.06 -26.04
CA VAL A 46 -16.03 12.29 -24.83
C VAL A 46 -16.62 12.97 -23.59
N GLU A 47 -16.66 14.30 -23.59
CA GLU A 47 -17.16 15.09 -22.45
C GLU A 47 -18.68 14.88 -22.24
N ASP A 48 -19.48 14.90 -23.30
CA ASP A 48 -20.94 14.63 -23.23
C ASP A 48 -21.25 13.21 -22.75
N LEU A 49 -20.46 12.21 -23.17
CA LEU A 49 -20.58 10.84 -22.68
C LEU A 49 -20.16 10.74 -21.21
N VAL A 50 -19.07 11.40 -20.81
CA VAL A 50 -18.61 11.43 -19.41
C VAL A 50 -19.64 12.12 -18.51
N GLU A 51 -20.27 13.21 -18.96
CA GLU A 51 -21.34 13.90 -18.20
C GLU A 51 -22.61 13.04 -18.08
N THR A 52 -23.02 12.38 -19.16
CA THR A 52 -24.16 11.45 -19.14
C THR A 52 -23.91 10.24 -18.23
N LEU A 53 -22.65 9.81 -18.10
CA LEU A 53 -22.25 8.72 -17.20
C LEU A 53 -22.08 9.17 -15.75
N LYS A 54 -21.62 10.40 -15.52
CA LYS A 54 -21.61 11.02 -14.19
C LYS A 54 -23.03 11.17 -13.63
N ALA A 55 -24.03 11.43 -14.48
CA ALA A 55 -25.44 11.43 -14.09
C ALA A 55 -25.95 10.04 -13.64
N ASN A 56 -25.29 8.95 -14.07
CA ASN A 56 -25.56 7.57 -13.68
C ASN A 56 -24.50 7.02 -12.71
N LYS A 57 -24.03 7.82 -11.75
CA LYS A 57 -22.98 7.44 -10.78
C LYS A 57 -23.25 6.10 -10.06
N HIS A 58 -24.53 5.74 -9.88
CA HIS A 58 -24.96 4.46 -9.29
C HIS A 58 -24.66 3.22 -10.15
N ASP A 59 -24.43 3.37 -11.46
CA ASP A 59 -24.09 2.27 -12.38
C ASP A 59 -22.58 2.04 -12.49
N VAL A 60 -21.77 3.00 -12.03
CA VAL A 60 -20.32 2.93 -12.07
C VAL A 60 -19.79 2.29 -10.79
N GLY A 61 -18.98 1.24 -10.96
CA GLY A 61 -18.44 0.46 -9.84
C GLY A 61 -17.44 1.18 -8.95
N LYS A 62 -17.11 0.53 -7.83
CA LYS A 62 -16.06 1.01 -6.92
C LYS A 62 -14.69 0.49 -7.32
N VAL A 63 -13.65 1.32 -7.24
CA VAL A 63 -12.25 0.90 -7.43
C VAL A 63 -11.72 0.20 -6.18
N ARG A 64 -11.11 -0.98 -6.36
CA ARG A 64 -10.67 -1.85 -5.25
C ARG A 64 -9.17 -1.68 -5.03
N VAL A 65 -8.77 -1.24 -3.84
CA VAL A 65 -7.39 -0.91 -3.47
C VAL A 65 -6.89 -1.83 -2.38
N LEU A 66 -5.71 -2.43 -2.58
CA LEU A 66 -4.97 -3.15 -1.56
C LEU A 66 -3.76 -2.30 -1.13
N SER A 67 -3.55 -2.15 0.17
CA SER A 67 -2.39 -1.48 0.73
C SER A 67 -1.76 -2.33 1.84
N ILE A 68 -0.43 -2.45 1.84
CA ILE A 68 0.30 -3.26 2.82
C ILE A 68 1.45 -2.45 3.43
N ASP A 69 1.46 -2.39 4.75
CA ASP A 69 2.50 -1.69 5.50
C ASP A 69 3.88 -2.38 5.37
N GLY A 70 4.94 -1.61 5.63
CA GLY A 70 6.32 -2.10 5.56
C GLY A 70 6.88 -2.70 6.85
N VAL A 71 6.77 -1.99 7.96
CA VAL A 71 7.37 -2.34 9.25
C VAL A 71 6.26 -2.60 10.27
N GLY A 72 6.51 -3.55 11.17
CA GLY A 72 5.63 -3.86 12.30
C GLY A 72 6.26 -4.90 13.23
N SER A 73 5.46 -5.52 14.09
CA SER A 73 5.93 -6.53 15.06
C SER A 73 6.01 -7.96 14.51
N THR A 74 5.51 -8.21 13.29
CA THR A 74 5.37 -9.57 12.74
C THR A 74 6.21 -9.86 11.50
N ASP A 75 7.13 -8.97 11.09
CA ASP A 75 7.99 -9.15 9.90
C ASP A 75 7.19 -9.46 8.61
N GLY A 76 6.00 -8.87 8.45
CA GLY A 76 5.12 -9.12 7.28
C GLY A 76 4.20 -10.33 7.41
N ILE A 77 4.36 -11.16 8.45
CA ILE A 77 3.62 -12.42 8.58
C ILE A 77 2.14 -12.18 8.84
N LEU A 78 1.76 -11.14 9.59
CA LEU A 78 0.35 -10.79 9.78
C LEU A 78 -0.32 -10.47 8.45
N ALA A 79 0.22 -9.52 7.69
CA ALA A 79 -0.32 -9.16 6.37
C ALA A 79 -0.36 -10.36 5.41
N ALA A 80 0.69 -11.18 5.38
CA ALA A 80 0.72 -12.38 4.55
C ALA A 80 -0.35 -13.41 4.96
N LYS A 81 -0.60 -13.61 6.26
CA LYS A 81 -1.71 -14.47 6.73
C LYS A 81 -3.08 -13.88 6.41
N SER A 82 -3.26 -12.56 6.54
CA SER A 82 -4.48 -11.89 6.07
C SER A 82 -4.72 -12.16 4.59
N LEU A 83 -3.69 -12.04 3.75
CA LEU A 83 -3.81 -12.34 2.31
C LEU A 83 -4.14 -13.81 2.04
N CYS A 84 -3.55 -14.75 2.78
CA CYS A 84 -3.86 -16.18 2.67
C CYS A 84 -5.33 -16.46 2.99
N HIS A 85 -5.82 -15.85 4.08
CA HIS A 85 -7.22 -15.96 4.47
C HIS A 85 -8.12 -15.34 3.41
N LEU A 86 -7.85 -14.11 2.99
CA LEU A 86 -8.62 -13.39 1.97
C LEU A 86 -8.70 -14.20 0.67
N GLU A 87 -7.57 -14.69 0.14
CA GLU A 87 -7.54 -15.52 -1.07
C GLU A 87 -8.37 -16.80 -0.90
N SER A 88 -8.26 -17.46 0.26
CA SER A 88 -9.06 -18.65 0.57
C SER A 88 -10.55 -18.36 0.61
N ARG A 89 -10.95 -17.21 1.15
CA ARG A 89 -12.35 -16.77 1.19
C ARG A 89 -12.88 -16.41 -0.19
N LEU A 90 -12.10 -15.71 -1.00
CA LEU A 90 -12.43 -15.41 -2.39
C LEU A 90 -12.66 -16.70 -3.19
N MET A 91 -11.78 -17.71 -3.07
CA MET A 91 -11.95 -19.02 -3.69
C MET A 91 -13.24 -19.71 -3.23
N ASN A 92 -13.54 -19.67 -1.91
CA ASN A 92 -14.70 -20.32 -1.33
C ASN A 92 -16.03 -19.69 -1.73
N ILE A 93 -16.10 -18.35 -1.81
CA ILE A 93 -17.30 -17.61 -2.19
C ILE A 93 -17.58 -17.80 -3.68
N THR A 94 -16.55 -17.67 -4.52
CA THR A 94 -16.70 -17.74 -5.99
C THR A 94 -16.69 -19.15 -6.56
N LYS A 95 -16.39 -20.17 -5.75
CA LYS A 95 -16.18 -21.57 -6.18
C LYS A 95 -15.12 -21.70 -7.28
N ASN A 96 -14.14 -20.79 -7.28
CA ASN A 96 -13.04 -20.77 -8.23
C ASN A 96 -11.72 -21.00 -7.49
N SER A 97 -11.14 -22.20 -7.61
CA SER A 97 -9.83 -22.55 -7.03
C SER A 97 -8.66 -21.76 -7.62
N ASP A 98 -8.88 -21.11 -8.76
CA ASP A 98 -7.89 -20.27 -9.42
C ASP A 98 -8.01 -18.79 -9.10
N ALA A 99 -8.99 -18.37 -8.29
CA ALA A 99 -9.06 -17.01 -7.78
C ALA A 99 -7.76 -16.64 -7.04
N ARG A 100 -7.22 -15.46 -7.35
CA ARG A 100 -6.04 -14.88 -6.69
C ARG A 100 -6.34 -13.48 -6.20
N VAL A 101 -5.60 -13.01 -5.20
CA VAL A 101 -5.71 -11.63 -4.67
C VAL A 101 -5.72 -10.59 -5.82
N ALA A 102 -4.78 -10.69 -6.77
CA ALA A 102 -4.66 -9.72 -7.87
C ALA A 102 -5.87 -9.65 -8.83
N ASP A 103 -6.78 -10.63 -8.82
CA ASP A 103 -8.01 -10.59 -9.62
C ASP A 103 -9.06 -9.64 -9.02
N TYR A 104 -9.00 -9.45 -7.70
CA TYR A 104 -10.01 -8.71 -6.93
C TYR A 104 -9.57 -7.31 -6.52
N PHE A 105 -8.34 -6.91 -6.85
CA PHE A 105 -7.84 -5.56 -6.63
C PHE A 105 -7.43 -4.91 -7.95
N ASP A 106 -7.75 -3.63 -8.06
CA ASP A 106 -7.45 -2.81 -9.24
C ASP A 106 -6.13 -2.06 -9.08
N VAL A 107 -5.79 -1.68 -7.84
CA VAL A 107 -4.50 -1.07 -7.49
C VAL A 107 -3.96 -1.74 -6.24
N ALA A 108 -2.65 -1.93 -6.20
CA ALA A 108 -1.98 -2.43 -5.01
C ALA A 108 -0.78 -1.58 -4.62
N SER A 109 -0.63 -1.29 -3.33
CA SER A 109 0.53 -0.58 -2.82
C SER A 109 1.14 -1.32 -1.64
N GLY A 110 2.46 -1.27 -1.56
CA GLY A 110 3.19 -1.98 -0.53
C GLY A 110 4.49 -1.28 -0.23
N SER A 111 4.73 -1.02 1.06
CA SER A 111 6.00 -0.48 1.56
C SER A 111 6.82 -1.59 2.18
N GLY A 112 8.15 -1.51 2.23
CA GLY A 112 8.98 -2.51 2.92
C GLY A 112 8.67 -3.96 2.53
N ILE A 113 8.32 -4.76 3.53
CA ILE A 113 7.86 -6.14 3.35
C ILE A 113 6.56 -6.25 2.55
N GLY A 114 5.66 -5.27 2.72
CA GLY A 114 4.45 -5.12 1.92
C GLY A 114 4.77 -4.92 0.45
N GLY A 115 5.81 -4.15 0.12
CA GLY A 115 6.29 -3.97 -1.25
C GLY A 115 6.75 -5.28 -1.89
N ILE A 116 7.45 -6.12 -1.12
CA ILE A 116 7.82 -7.48 -1.54
C ILE A 116 6.58 -8.35 -1.75
N LEU A 117 5.61 -8.32 -0.83
CA LEU A 117 4.36 -9.08 -0.98
C LEU A 117 3.59 -8.65 -2.23
N ILE A 118 3.46 -7.34 -2.48
CA ILE A 118 2.84 -6.82 -3.70
C ILE A 118 3.61 -7.28 -4.94
N ALA A 119 4.94 -7.19 -4.95
CA ALA A 119 5.73 -7.67 -6.07
C ALA A 119 5.47 -9.15 -6.38
N LEU A 120 5.45 -10.01 -5.36
CA LEU A 120 5.21 -11.46 -5.51
C LEU A 120 3.80 -11.78 -6.02
N LEU A 121 2.80 -11.02 -5.59
CA LEU A 121 1.38 -11.29 -5.90
C LEU A 121 0.86 -10.57 -7.15
N PHE A 122 1.55 -9.53 -7.63
CA PHE A 122 1.08 -8.71 -8.75
C PHE A 122 2.01 -8.74 -9.97
N THR A 123 3.22 -9.30 -9.89
CA THR A 123 4.05 -9.52 -11.09
C THR A 123 3.49 -10.67 -11.91
N ARG A 124 3.38 -10.48 -13.23
CA ARG A 124 2.88 -11.49 -14.16
C ARG A 124 3.91 -12.61 -14.35
N GLY A 125 3.50 -13.84 -14.09
CA GLY A 125 4.21 -15.07 -14.43
C GLY A 125 4.07 -15.44 -15.92
N LYS A 126 4.72 -16.53 -16.31
CA LYS A 126 4.76 -16.99 -17.72
C LYS A 126 3.38 -17.42 -18.26
N ASP A 127 2.50 -17.84 -17.37
CA ASP A 127 1.12 -18.25 -17.64
C ASP A 127 0.13 -17.06 -17.65
N GLY A 128 0.62 -15.83 -17.48
CA GLY A 128 -0.22 -14.64 -17.39
C GLY A 128 -0.89 -14.44 -16.02
N ARG A 129 -0.63 -15.30 -15.03
CA ARG A 129 -1.17 -15.24 -13.66
C ARG A 129 -0.13 -14.62 -12.71
N PRO A 130 -0.47 -14.32 -11.44
CA PRO A 130 0.51 -13.92 -10.44
C PRO A 130 1.68 -14.91 -10.32
N LEU A 131 2.90 -14.41 -10.09
CA LEU A 131 4.07 -15.26 -9.85
C LEU A 131 3.86 -16.26 -8.70
N LEU A 132 3.22 -15.82 -7.62
CA LEU A 132 2.92 -16.65 -6.46
C LEU A 132 1.45 -16.47 -6.01
N LYS A 133 0.92 -17.52 -5.38
CA LYS A 133 -0.30 -17.48 -4.56
C LYS A 133 -0.01 -16.84 -3.20
N ALA A 134 -1.05 -16.41 -2.47
CA ALA A 134 -0.89 -15.81 -1.15
C ALA A 134 -0.17 -16.74 -0.16
N ASN A 135 -0.52 -18.05 -0.15
CA ASN A 135 0.13 -19.04 0.71
C ASN A 135 1.60 -19.27 0.35
N GLU A 136 1.95 -19.22 -0.94
CA GLU A 136 3.33 -19.36 -1.40
C GLU A 136 4.17 -18.13 -1.02
N ALA A 137 3.57 -16.93 -1.10
CA ALA A 137 4.21 -15.70 -0.62
C ALA A 137 4.43 -15.73 0.91
N LEU A 138 3.47 -16.22 1.69
CA LEU A 138 3.65 -16.45 3.13
C LEU A 138 4.81 -17.42 3.41
N GLN A 139 4.84 -18.57 2.73
CA GLN A 139 5.92 -19.54 2.87
C GLN A 139 7.28 -18.95 2.46
N PHE A 140 7.31 -18.13 1.42
CA PHE A 140 8.50 -17.41 1.00
C PHE A 140 9.03 -16.50 2.12
N LEU A 141 8.15 -15.73 2.78
CA LEU A 141 8.55 -14.89 3.92
C LEU A 141 9.08 -15.72 5.08
N VAL A 142 8.35 -16.77 5.50
CA VAL A 142 8.79 -17.65 6.61
C VAL A 142 10.15 -18.27 6.33
N LYS A 143 10.37 -18.77 5.09
CA LYS A 143 11.62 -19.41 4.67
C LYS A 143 12.80 -18.43 4.60
N ASN A 144 12.55 -17.20 4.13
CA ASN A 144 13.59 -16.20 3.92
C ASN A 144 13.73 -15.18 5.06
N ARG A 145 12.92 -15.29 6.11
CA ARG A 145 12.85 -14.34 7.22
C ARG A 145 14.20 -13.95 7.79
N LYS A 146 15.07 -14.92 8.13
CA LYS A 146 16.41 -14.59 8.66
C LYS A 146 17.22 -13.74 7.68
N ARG A 147 17.10 -13.99 6.38
CA ARG A 147 17.84 -13.23 5.35
C ARG A 147 17.27 -11.83 5.16
N LEU A 148 15.96 -11.70 5.30
CA LEU A 148 15.22 -10.44 5.16
C LEU A 148 15.37 -9.55 6.40
N ASN A 149 15.34 -10.14 7.59
CA ASN A 149 15.61 -9.43 8.85
C ASN A 149 17.10 -9.07 8.99
N ASN A 150 18.00 -9.89 8.46
CA ASN A 150 19.44 -9.56 8.41
C ASN A 150 19.77 -8.46 7.38
N LEU A 151 18.78 -8.01 6.59
CA LEU A 151 18.89 -6.78 5.83
C LEU A 151 18.74 -5.54 6.73
N GLY A 152 18.22 -5.68 7.96
CA GLY A 152 17.96 -4.58 8.91
C GLY A 152 18.29 -4.82 10.39
N ASN A 153 19.10 -5.82 10.73
CA ASN A 153 19.57 -6.00 12.11
C ASN A 153 20.98 -6.59 12.15
N SER A 154 21.98 -5.75 12.47
CA SER A 154 23.30 -6.25 12.88
C SER A 154 23.99 -5.28 13.85
N THR A 155 23.56 -5.30 15.12
CA THR A 155 24.41 -4.86 16.22
C THR A 155 25.36 -6.02 16.59
N GLY A 156 26.49 -6.14 15.87
CA GLY A 156 27.57 -7.03 16.28
C GLY A 156 28.38 -7.62 15.14
N GLY A 157 29.53 -6.98 14.84
CA GLY A 157 30.71 -7.60 14.24
C GLY A 157 30.59 -8.17 12.81
N MET A 158 31.41 -7.62 11.92
CA MET A 158 31.79 -8.08 10.57
C MET A 158 30.93 -7.57 9.41
N PHE A 159 31.41 -6.48 8.78
CA PHE A 159 31.08 -6.02 7.43
C PHE A 159 30.90 -7.18 6.41
N GLY A 160 31.65 -8.29 6.54
CA GLY A 160 31.57 -9.44 5.64
C GLY A 160 30.30 -10.32 5.70
N LYS A 161 29.47 -10.25 6.75
CA LYS A 161 28.21 -11.04 6.84
C LYS A 161 27.03 -10.32 6.17
N MET A 162 27.09 -9.00 6.15
CA MET A 162 26.07 -8.08 5.69
C MET A 162 25.95 -8.05 4.16
N PHE A 163 27.08 -7.81 3.46
CA PHE A 163 27.16 -7.88 2.00
C PHE A 163 26.75 -9.26 1.46
N ARG A 164 27.06 -10.34 2.19
CA ARG A 164 26.66 -11.71 1.81
C ARG A 164 25.16 -11.97 1.97
N SER A 165 24.46 -11.30 2.89
CA SER A 165 23.00 -11.47 3.05
C SER A 165 22.24 -10.74 1.93
N SER A 166 22.64 -9.50 1.64
CA SER A 166 22.05 -8.71 0.55
C SER A 166 22.27 -9.37 -0.82
N ALA A 167 23.49 -9.81 -1.14
CA ALA A 167 23.76 -10.53 -2.39
C ALA A 167 22.97 -11.85 -2.51
N LYS A 168 22.71 -12.55 -1.39
CA LYS A 168 21.87 -13.76 -1.37
C LYS A 168 20.40 -13.43 -1.59
N MET A 169 19.90 -12.33 -1.05
CA MET A 169 18.52 -11.90 -1.27
C MET A 169 18.32 -11.42 -2.70
N GLU A 170 19.24 -10.63 -3.24
CA GLU A 170 19.23 -10.22 -4.65
C GLU A 170 19.23 -11.44 -5.58
N LYS A 171 20.07 -12.45 -5.30
CA LYS A 171 20.05 -13.72 -6.04
C LYS A 171 18.69 -14.43 -5.94
N THR A 172 18.07 -14.42 -4.77
CA THR A 172 16.75 -15.02 -4.55
C THR A 172 15.67 -14.28 -5.35
N PHE A 173 15.66 -12.95 -5.32
CA PHE A 173 14.74 -12.14 -6.12
C PHE A 173 15.00 -12.29 -7.62
N ARG A 174 16.26 -12.40 -8.04
CA ARG A 174 16.60 -12.69 -9.44
C ARG A 174 16.04 -14.04 -9.91
N GLN A 175 16.01 -15.06 -9.04
CA GLN A 175 15.41 -16.35 -9.37
C GLN A 175 13.89 -16.28 -9.52
N ILE A 176 13.22 -15.40 -8.76
CA ILE A 176 11.76 -15.26 -8.78
C ILE A 176 11.30 -14.34 -9.91
N PHE A 177 11.86 -13.12 -9.97
CA PHE A 177 11.41 -12.08 -10.89
C PHE A 177 12.14 -12.10 -12.22
N GLY A 178 13.32 -12.74 -12.31
CA GLY A 178 14.14 -12.70 -13.52
C GLY A 178 14.46 -11.26 -13.94
N GLU A 179 14.02 -10.90 -15.16
CA GLU A 179 14.15 -9.56 -15.73
C GLU A 179 12.82 -8.79 -15.77
N CYS A 180 11.78 -9.24 -15.04
CA CYS A 180 10.52 -8.52 -14.95
C CYS A 180 10.72 -7.11 -14.39
N THR A 181 9.90 -6.19 -14.88
CA THR A 181 9.90 -4.76 -14.61
C THR A 181 8.54 -4.30 -14.06
N LEU A 182 8.37 -3.02 -13.76
CA LEU A 182 7.08 -2.48 -13.32
C LEU A 182 5.99 -2.70 -14.39
N LYS A 183 6.36 -2.60 -15.67
CA LYS A 183 5.41 -2.80 -16.78
C LYS A 183 4.85 -4.22 -16.84
N ASP A 184 5.56 -5.19 -16.26
CA ASP A 184 5.18 -6.60 -16.23
C ASP A 184 4.21 -6.94 -15.10
N THR A 185 3.78 -5.98 -14.27
CA THR A 185 2.73 -6.25 -13.29
C THR A 185 1.34 -6.33 -13.93
N LEU A 186 0.48 -7.14 -13.32
CA LEU A 186 -0.89 -7.42 -13.74
C LEU A 186 -1.81 -6.21 -13.59
N LYS A 187 -1.54 -5.38 -12.59
CA LYS A 187 -2.30 -4.20 -12.18
C LYS A 187 -1.32 -3.07 -11.82
N PRO A 188 -1.78 -1.81 -11.79
CA PRO A 188 -1.08 -0.70 -11.17
C PRO A 188 -0.56 -1.08 -9.78
N VAL A 189 0.75 -0.94 -9.61
CA VAL A 189 1.41 -1.10 -8.31
C VAL A 189 2.16 0.17 -7.92
N LEU A 190 2.20 0.44 -6.63
CA LEU A 190 2.92 1.56 -6.03
C LEU A 190 3.81 1.06 -4.89
N ILE A 191 5.13 1.20 -5.03
CA ILE A 191 6.10 0.75 -4.02
C ILE A 191 7.01 1.93 -3.67
N PRO A 192 6.97 2.48 -2.44
CA PRO A 192 7.80 3.61 -2.06
C PRO A 192 9.22 3.18 -1.67
N CYS A 193 10.18 4.09 -1.84
CA CYS A 193 11.48 4.11 -1.16
C CYS A 193 11.90 5.54 -0.87
N PHE A 194 12.91 5.74 -0.04
CA PHE A 194 13.55 7.04 0.17
C PHE A 194 14.79 7.16 -0.71
N ASP A 195 14.89 8.20 -1.55
CA ASP A 195 16.08 8.46 -2.36
C ASP A 195 17.04 9.42 -1.64
N LEU A 196 18.22 8.92 -1.27
CA LEU A 196 19.22 9.71 -0.54
C LEU A 196 19.82 10.86 -1.37
N LYS A 197 19.75 10.80 -2.71
CA LYS A 197 20.28 11.84 -3.58
C LYS A 197 19.38 13.07 -3.57
N THR A 198 18.09 12.86 -3.78
CA THR A 198 17.09 13.93 -3.79
C THR A 198 16.57 14.29 -2.40
N ARG A 199 16.80 13.43 -1.39
CA ARG A 199 16.25 13.55 -0.03
C ARG A 199 14.73 13.56 -0.01
N ALA A 200 14.11 12.82 -0.94
CA ALA A 200 12.68 12.75 -1.11
C ALA A 200 12.21 11.30 -1.23
N THR A 201 10.92 11.09 -1.00
CA THR A 201 10.26 9.82 -1.32
C THR A 201 10.22 9.64 -2.83
N PHE A 202 10.70 8.49 -3.28
CA PHE A 202 10.55 8.03 -4.66
C PHE A 202 9.50 6.91 -4.68
N LEU A 203 8.46 7.07 -5.50
CA LEU A 203 7.38 6.09 -5.63
C LEU A 203 7.54 5.32 -6.94
N PHE A 204 7.87 4.04 -6.86
CA PHE A 204 7.85 3.18 -8.04
C PHE A 204 6.40 2.96 -8.46
N SER A 205 6.02 3.51 -9.63
CA SER A 205 4.66 3.50 -10.17
C SER A 205 4.66 2.82 -11.53
N ARG A 206 3.78 1.82 -11.71
CA ARG A 206 3.58 1.20 -13.02
C ARG A 206 3.09 2.22 -14.06
N ALA A 207 2.21 3.14 -13.66
CA ALA A 207 1.67 4.14 -14.58
C ALA A 207 2.80 5.00 -15.17
N ASP A 208 3.69 5.51 -14.31
CA ASP A 208 4.85 6.32 -14.69
C ASP A 208 5.81 5.52 -15.56
N GLY A 209 6.05 4.25 -15.20
CA GLY A 209 6.88 3.35 -16.00
C GLY A 209 6.30 3.15 -17.41
N LEU A 210 4.98 3.00 -17.55
CA LEU A 210 4.32 2.87 -18.86
C LEU A 210 4.39 4.15 -19.69
N GLU A 211 4.38 5.32 -19.05
CA GLU A 211 4.50 6.61 -19.74
C GLU A 211 5.93 6.94 -20.14
N ASN A 212 6.91 6.55 -19.32
CA ASN A 212 8.31 6.88 -19.55
C ASN A 212 9.23 5.76 -19.03
N ASP A 213 10.04 5.18 -19.92
CA ASP A 213 11.03 4.14 -19.60
C ASP A 213 12.04 4.56 -18.51
N GLY A 214 12.22 5.88 -18.29
CA GLY A 214 12.99 6.44 -17.19
C GLY A 214 12.42 6.17 -15.80
N TYR A 215 11.17 5.73 -15.69
CA TYR A 215 10.53 5.31 -14.44
C TYR A 215 10.25 3.81 -14.39
N ASP A 216 10.71 3.05 -15.38
CA ASP A 216 10.62 1.60 -15.38
C ASP A 216 11.87 0.99 -14.73
N PHE A 217 11.68 0.22 -13.67
CA PHE A 217 12.74 -0.41 -12.90
C PHE A 217 12.47 -1.91 -12.75
N LYS A 218 13.53 -2.69 -12.55
CA LYS A 218 13.42 -4.14 -12.42
C LYS A 218 12.81 -4.51 -11.07
N MET A 219 11.81 -5.39 -11.07
CA MET A 219 11.07 -5.79 -9.86
C MET A 219 11.99 -6.33 -8.77
N ARG A 220 13.03 -7.10 -9.14
CA ARG A 220 14.02 -7.60 -8.17
C ARG A 220 14.78 -6.48 -7.46
N GLU A 221 15.09 -5.38 -8.17
CA GLU A 221 15.85 -4.24 -7.65
C GLU A 221 14.94 -3.36 -6.79
N ILE A 222 13.67 -3.20 -7.20
CA ILE A 222 12.63 -2.56 -6.39
C ILE A 222 12.45 -3.30 -5.04
N CYS A 223 12.36 -4.63 -5.04
CA CYS A 223 12.26 -5.43 -3.82
C CYS A 223 13.46 -5.23 -2.88
N VAL A 224 14.68 -5.09 -3.42
CA VAL A 224 15.87 -4.75 -2.61
C VAL A 224 15.75 -3.33 -2.09
N ALA A 225 15.48 -2.35 -2.95
CA ALA A 225 15.37 -0.94 -2.61
C ALA A 225 14.35 -0.67 -1.50
N THR A 226 13.13 -1.19 -1.64
CA THR A 226 12.07 -0.98 -0.67
C THR A 226 12.32 -1.67 0.67
N SER A 227 13.21 -2.66 0.76
CA SER A 227 13.49 -3.42 2.00
C SER A 227 14.89 -3.18 2.58
N SER A 228 15.69 -2.32 1.95
CA SER A 228 17.08 -2.07 2.35
C SER A 228 17.14 -1.15 3.56
N ASP A 229 17.60 -1.67 4.70
CA ASP A 229 17.81 -0.87 5.91
C ASP A 229 19.06 0.02 5.77
N LEU A 230 18.85 1.32 6.02
CA LEU A 230 19.89 2.35 6.02
C LEU A 230 21.05 2.04 6.98
N THR A 231 20.72 1.46 8.14
CA THR A 231 21.68 1.20 9.24
C THR A 231 22.67 0.10 8.90
N VAL A 232 22.36 -0.69 7.86
CA VAL A 232 23.09 -1.89 7.48
C VAL A 232 23.78 -1.67 6.14
N ASN A 233 23.03 -1.35 5.07
CA ASN A 233 23.55 -1.46 3.72
C ASN A 233 23.97 -0.14 3.05
N GLY A 234 23.75 1.01 3.72
CA GLY A 234 23.78 2.30 3.02
C GLY A 234 22.70 2.39 1.93
N GLY A 235 22.82 3.36 1.04
CA GLY A 235 21.91 3.49 -0.10
C GLY A 235 22.13 2.41 -1.17
N PHE A 236 21.05 1.81 -1.65
CA PHE A 236 21.06 0.91 -2.81
C PHE A 236 21.03 1.72 -4.11
N GLU A 237 22.17 1.75 -4.79
CA GLU A 237 22.30 2.42 -6.08
C GLU A 237 21.62 1.61 -7.19
N MET A 238 20.61 2.20 -7.83
CA MET A 238 19.91 1.57 -8.95
C MET A 238 19.60 2.56 -10.06
N LYS A 239 19.30 2.00 -11.23
CA LYS A 239 19.00 2.74 -12.46
C LYS A 239 17.74 2.19 -13.10
N SER A 240 17.00 3.06 -13.77
CA SER A 240 15.90 2.65 -14.64
C SER A 240 16.41 1.75 -15.78
N VAL A 241 15.51 1.06 -16.45
CA VAL A 241 15.83 0.16 -17.58
C VAL A 241 16.58 0.90 -18.69
N ASP A 242 16.17 2.14 -19.00
CA ASP A 242 16.84 3.00 -19.98
C ASP A 242 18.11 3.70 -19.44
N LYS A 243 18.40 3.52 -18.14
CA LYS A 243 19.53 4.07 -17.39
C LYS A 243 19.53 5.59 -17.23
N LYS A 244 18.47 6.30 -17.61
CA LYS A 244 18.39 7.77 -17.50
C LYS A 244 18.14 8.23 -16.08
N THR A 245 17.36 7.48 -15.31
CA THR A 245 17.10 7.78 -13.90
C THR A 245 18.01 6.96 -13.03
N LYS A 246 18.69 7.62 -12.08
CA LYS A 246 19.59 6.98 -11.12
C LYS A 246 19.26 7.45 -9.71
N ILE A 247 18.85 6.53 -8.85
CA ILE A 247 18.50 6.82 -7.45
C ILE A 247 19.45 6.11 -6.49
N SER A 248 19.48 6.57 -5.24
CA SER A 248 20.14 5.91 -4.12
C SER A 248 19.06 5.52 -3.10
N ALA A 249 18.40 4.40 -3.35
CA ALA A 249 17.19 4.01 -2.66
C ALA A 249 17.46 3.37 -1.29
N VAL A 250 16.57 3.62 -0.35
CA VAL A 250 16.58 3.10 1.01
C VAL A 250 15.13 2.80 1.41
N ASP A 251 14.93 1.77 2.22
CA ASP A 251 13.68 1.32 2.85
C ASP A 251 12.42 2.17 2.59
N GLY A 252 11.39 1.52 2.04
CA GLY A 252 10.06 2.11 1.89
C GLY A 252 9.41 2.46 3.23
N GLY A 253 9.72 1.71 4.29
CA GLY A 253 9.19 1.94 5.64
C GLY A 253 9.59 3.30 6.21
N LEU A 254 10.80 3.77 5.88
CA LEU A 254 11.28 5.11 6.25
C LEU A 254 10.59 6.21 5.45
N ALA A 255 10.27 5.96 4.18
CA ALA A 255 9.62 6.93 3.31
C ALA A 255 8.12 7.05 3.60
N MET A 256 7.44 5.90 3.70
CA MET A 256 5.99 5.81 3.81
C MET A 256 5.63 4.41 4.32
N ASN A 257 5.57 4.23 5.64
CA ASN A 257 5.32 2.91 6.22
C ASN A 257 3.94 2.35 5.86
N ASN A 258 2.90 3.19 5.87
CA ASN A 258 1.55 2.88 5.41
C ASN A 258 1.27 3.62 4.09
N PRO A 259 1.32 2.97 2.93
CA PRO A 259 1.18 3.65 1.65
C PRO A 259 -0.28 3.84 1.20
N THR A 260 -1.26 3.65 2.10
CA THR A 260 -2.69 3.72 1.75
C THR A 260 -3.08 5.09 1.18
N ALA A 261 -2.60 6.19 1.76
CA ALA A 261 -2.89 7.54 1.27
C ALA A 261 -2.31 7.76 -0.14
N ALA A 262 -1.11 7.24 -0.44
CA ALA A 262 -0.54 7.33 -1.79
C ALA A 262 -1.34 6.52 -2.81
N ALA A 263 -1.83 5.33 -2.44
CA ALA A 263 -2.69 4.53 -3.31
C ALA A 263 -4.01 5.23 -3.64
N ILE A 264 -4.67 5.81 -2.62
CA ILE A 264 -5.90 6.60 -2.81
C ILE A 264 -5.63 7.81 -3.69
N THR A 265 -4.57 8.56 -3.39
CA THR A 265 -4.18 9.75 -4.17
C THR A 265 -3.91 9.40 -5.62
N HIS A 266 -3.22 8.29 -5.89
CA HIS A 266 -2.96 7.82 -7.25
C HIS A 266 -4.27 7.52 -7.99
N VAL A 267 -5.20 6.80 -7.35
CA VAL A 267 -6.49 6.47 -7.98
C VAL A 267 -7.30 7.72 -8.29
N LEU A 268 -7.40 8.66 -7.34
CA LEU A 268 -8.20 9.87 -7.51
C LEU A 268 -7.63 10.82 -8.57
N ASN A 269 -6.31 10.83 -8.77
CA ASN A 269 -5.65 11.75 -9.72
C ASN A 269 -5.35 11.12 -11.09
N ASN A 270 -5.28 9.80 -11.20
CA ASN A 270 -5.05 9.12 -12.47
C ASN A 270 -6.37 8.85 -13.21
N LYS A 271 -7.00 9.91 -13.72
CA LYS A 271 -8.27 9.82 -14.47
C LYS A 271 -8.16 9.06 -15.79
N GLN A 272 -6.95 8.78 -16.27
CA GLN A 272 -6.77 7.94 -17.46
C GLN A 272 -7.07 6.46 -17.15
N GLU A 273 -6.67 5.96 -15.98
CA GLU A 273 -6.99 4.59 -15.55
C GLU A 273 -8.26 4.52 -14.69
N PHE A 274 -8.61 5.59 -13.98
CA PHE A 274 -9.76 5.66 -13.06
C PHE A 274 -10.67 6.88 -13.37
N PRO A 275 -11.25 6.96 -14.59
CA PRO A 275 -11.98 8.14 -15.06
C PRO A 275 -13.20 8.52 -14.23
N TYR A 276 -13.79 7.57 -13.50
CA TYR A 276 -15.05 7.75 -12.78
C TYR A 276 -14.91 7.73 -11.26
N CYS A 277 -13.68 7.59 -10.73
CA CYS A 277 -13.45 7.60 -9.30
C CYS A 277 -13.17 9.02 -8.84
N ASP A 278 -14.16 9.68 -8.24
CA ASP A 278 -14.09 11.11 -7.89
C ASP A 278 -13.88 11.35 -6.40
N SER A 279 -14.28 10.41 -5.55
CA SER A 279 -14.07 10.53 -4.11
C SER A 279 -13.80 9.17 -3.44
N VAL A 280 -13.53 9.19 -2.15
CA VAL A 280 -13.31 7.97 -1.35
C VAL A 280 -14.55 7.08 -1.26
N GLU A 281 -15.74 7.58 -1.56
CA GLU A 281 -16.97 6.77 -1.58
C GLU A 281 -16.98 5.75 -2.73
N ASP A 282 -16.23 6.06 -3.79
CA ASP A 282 -16.05 5.25 -4.99
C ASP A 282 -14.95 4.18 -4.80
N LEU A 283 -14.41 4.03 -3.58
CA LEU A 283 -13.32 3.11 -3.27
C LEU A 283 -13.77 1.96 -2.36
N LEU A 284 -13.12 0.81 -2.52
CA LEU A 284 -13.07 -0.28 -1.54
C LEU A 284 -11.61 -0.53 -1.17
N VAL A 285 -11.22 -0.22 0.05
CA VAL A 285 -9.81 -0.19 0.48
C VAL A 285 -9.57 -1.22 1.58
N VAL A 286 -8.65 -2.15 1.32
CA VAL A 286 -8.10 -3.09 2.29
C VAL A 286 -6.69 -2.67 2.64
N SER A 287 -6.48 -2.20 3.87
CA SER A 287 -5.18 -1.79 4.41
C SER A 287 -4.70 -2.78 5.47
N LEU A 288 -3.54 -3.40 5.23
CA LEU A 288 -2.98 -4.46 6.05
C LEU A 288 -1.73 -3.96 6.80
N GLY A 289 -1.84 -3.88 8.13
CA GLY A 289 -0.73 -3.61 9.04
C GLY A 289 0.07 -4.86 9.40
N ASN A 290 1.24 -4.65 10.00
CA ASN A 290 2.16 -5.74 10.43
C ASN A 290 2.23 -5.92 11.95
N GLY A 291 1.21 -5.48 12.67
CA GLY A 291 1.12 -5.55 14.12
C GLY A 291 1.92 -4.45 14.81
N GLU A 292 1.42 -3.98 15.95
CA GLU A 292 2.06 -2.96 16.76
C GLU A 292 3.12 -3.55 17.68
N SER A 293 4.14 -2.76 17.98
CA SER A 293 5.15 -3.13 18.97
C SER A 293 4.57 -3.08 20.38
N ASP A 294 5.04 -4.00 21.23
CA ASP A 294 4.76 -3.94 22.65
C ASP A 294 5.52 -2.75 23.27
N ALA A 295 4.78 -1.73 23.72
CA ALA A 295 5.30 -0.55 24.41
C ALA A 295 5.57 -0.80 25.92
N GLY A 296 5.52 -2.07 26.35
CA GLY A 296 5.52 -2.46 27.76
C GLY A 296 6.78 -2.19 28.58
N ASP A 297 7.92 -1.81 27.98
CA ASP A 297 9.13 -1.47 28.75
C ASP A 297 9.27 0.05 28.90
N ARG A 298 8.73 0.58 30.00
CA ARG A 298 8.77 2.02 30.36
C ARG A 298 10.17 2.54 30.72
N ASN A 299 11.19 1.69 30.61
CA ASN A 299 12.59 2.02 30.81
C ASN A 299 13.39 1.27 29.76
N LEU A 300 14.04 1.96 28.82
CA LEU A 300 15.28 1.54 28.15
C LEU A 300 15.67 2.57 27.08
N THR A 301 16.96 2.87 26.99
CA THR A 301 17.60 3.52 25.85
C THR A 301 17.25 2.75 24.58
N LEU A 302 16.30 3.27 23.79
CA LEU A 302 15.88 2.65 22.53
C LEU A 302 17.06 2.63 21.54
N SER A 303 17.27 1.48 20.89
CA SER A 303 18.18 1.41 19.74
C SER A 303 17.66 2.29 18.60
N THR A 304 18.53 2.68 17.66
CA THR A 304 18.13 3.41 16.45
C THR A 304 17.00 2.69 15.70
N ALA A 305 17.07 1.36 15.59
CA ALA A 305 16.01 0.54 14.99
C ALA A 305 14.68 0.63 15.79
N GLY A 306 14.75 0.70 17.12
CA GLY A 306 13.57 0.91 17.97
C GLY A 306 12.91 2.28 17.74
N PHE A 307 13.70 3.35 17.60
CA PHE A 307 13.19 4.68 17.27
C PHE A 307 12.54 4.73 15.89
N LEU A 308 13.21 4.18 14.86
CA LEU A 308 12.68 4.13 13.50
C LEU A 308 11.35 3.35 13.45
N LYS A 309 11.26 2.28 14.23
CA LYS A 309 10.03 1.50 14.33
C LYS A 309 8.87 2.30 14.92
N ILE A 310 9.11 3.01 16.02
CA ILE A 310 8.10 3.88 16.64
C ILE A 310 7.67 4.99 15.67
N ALA A 311 8.63 5.61 14.97
CA ALA A 311 8.33 6.64 13.98
C ALA A 311 7.48 6.07 12.83
N GLY A 312 7.81 4.89 12.32
CA GLY A 312 7.02 4.19 11.30
C GLY A 312 5.62 3.80 11.77
N GLU A 313 5.48 3.31 13.01
CA GLU A 313 4.17 3.01 13.62
C GLU A 313 3.32 4.27 13.79
N GLY A 314 3.90 5.37 14.29
CA GLY A 314 3.21 6.66 14.42
C GLY A 314 2.80 7.27 13.07
N ALA A 315 3.64 7.13 12.05
CA ALA A 315 3.31 7.53 10.68
C ALA A 315 2.15 6.67 10.11
N SER A 316 2.19 5.35 10.32
CA SER A 316 1.12 4.44 9.91
C SER A 316 -0.22 4.79 10.56
N ASP A 317 -0.21 5.09 11.86
CA ASP A 317 -1.39 5.49 12.63
C ASP A 317 -1.97 6.82 12.15
N THR A 318 -1.10 7.78 11.80
CA THR A 318 -1.53 9.09 11.28
C THR A 318 -2.23 8.93 9.93
N VAL A 319 -1.67 8.09 9.04
CA VAL A 319 -2.30 7.77 7.75
C VAL A 319 -3.64 7.07 7.98
N ASP A 320 -3.71 6.10 8.88
CA ASP A 320 -4.95 5.39 9.19
C ASP A 320 -6.04 6.33 9.75
N GLN A 321 -5.69 7.25 10.65
CA GLN A 321 -6.61 8.28 11.14
C GLN A 321 -7.11 9.22 10.03
N ALA A 322 -6.21 9.70 9.18
CA ALA A 322 -6.55 10.61 8.09
C ALA A 322 -7.46 9.93 7.05
N VAL A 323 -7.15 8.68 6.67
CA VAL A 323 -7.97 7.89 5.75
C VAL A 323 -9.32 7.58 6.39
N SER A 324 -9.35 7.10 7.63
CA SER A 324 -10.60 6.83 8.37
C SER A 324 -11.50 8.08 8.44
N MET A 325 -10.93 9.26 8.66
CA MET A 325 -11.65 10.54 8.63
C MET A 325 -12.19 10.85 7.24
N ALA A 326 -11.38 10.73 6.19
CA ALA A 326 -11.79 11.01 4.83
C ALA A 326 -12.99 10.15 4.41
N PHE A 327 -13.00 8.88 4.80
CA PHE A 327 -14.12 7.97 4.53
C PHE A 327 -15.40 8.29 5.32
N GLY A 328 -15.32 9.07 6.41
CA GLY A 328 -16.49 9.55 7.15
C GLY A 328 -17.48 8.45 7.52
N GLU A 329 -18.71 8.55 7.04
CA GLU A 329 -19.78 7.57 7.27
C GLU A 329 -19.49 6.21 6.60
N TYR A 330 -18.72 6.21 5.50
CA TYR A 330 -18.34 5.00 4.76
C TYR A 330 -17.14 4.26 5.36
N ARG A 331 -16.57 4.75 6.47
CA ARG A 331 -15.35 4.18 7.08
C ARG A 331 -15.51 2.73 7.56
N THR A 332 -16.74 2.28 7.80
CA THR A 332 -17.02 0.90 8.23
C THR A 332 -17.33 -0.03 7.07
N GLU A 333 -17.69 0.50 5.90
CA GLU A 333 -18.13 -0.28 4.74
C GLU A 333 -17.08 -0.34 3.64
N ASN A 334 -16.41 0.77 3.37
CA ASN A 334 -15.52 0.94 2.22
C ASN A 334 -14.04 0.96 2.60
N TYR A 335 -13.69 1.11 3.87
CA TYR A 335 -12.32 1.04 4.36
C TYR A 335 -12.17 0.00 5.48
N VAL A 336 -11.26 -0.95 5.30
CA VAL A 336 -10.85 -1.86 6.38
C VAL A 336 -9.35 -1.74 6.65
N ARG A 337 -9.03 -1.46 7.91
CA ARG A 337 -7.69 -1.58 8.47
C ARG A 337 -7.60 -2.86 9.29
N ILE A 338 -6.70 -3.76 8.91
CA ILE A 338 -6.33 -4.93 9.71
C ILE A 338 -5.03 -4.63 10.43
N GLN A 339 -5.06 -4.60 11.76
CA GLN A 339 -3.89 -4.35 12.59
C GLN A 339 -3.93 -5.23 13.85
N GLY A 340 -2.78 -5.79 14.22
CA GLY A 340 -2.63 -6.61 15.42
C GLY A 340 -2.18 -5.78 16.62
N ASN A 341 -2.88 -5.91 17.75
CA ASN A 341 -2.59 -5.12 18.95
C ASN A 341 -1.92 -5.98 20.01
N ASN A 342 -0.68 -5.64 20.37
CA ASN A 342 0.05 -6.37 21.42
C ASN A 342 -0.24 -5.84 22.84
N GLY A 343 -0.69 -4.59 22.99
CA GLY A 343 -0.82 -3.92 24.30
C GLY A 343 -2.22 -3.81 24.89
N MET A 344 -3.29 -3.89 24.09
CA MET A 344 -4.64 -3.52 24.56
C MET A 344 -5.46 -4.68 25.16
N THR A 345 -5.13 -5.94 24.84
CA THR A 345 -6.04 -7.08 25.09
C THR A 345 -5.55 -8.10 26.12
N ASN A 346 -4.45 -7.86 26.85
CA ASN A 346 -4.04 -8.78 27.91
C ASN A 346 -3.28 -8.12 29.08
N PRO A 347 -3.98 -7.62 30.12
CA PRO A 347 -3.34 -7.12 31.35
C PRO A 347 -2.62 -8.22 32.16
N GLN A 348 -2.74 -9.50 31.79
CA GLN A 348 -2.07 -10.64 32.45
C GLN A 348 -0.89 -11.22 31.67
N ARG A 349 -0.46 -10.63 30.55
CA ARG A 349 0.83 -11.04 29.97
C ARG A 349 1.94 -10.45 30.83
N THR A 350 2.62 -11.33 31.57
CA THR A 350 3.96 -11.04 32.07
C THR A 350 4.76 -10.43 30.93
N PRO A 351 5.41 -9.27 31.12
CA PRO A 351 6.26 -8.70 30.10
C PRO A 351 7.22 -9.81 29.70
N ILE A 352 7.20 -10.20 28.42
CA ILE A 352 8.24 -11.09 27.90
C ILE A 352 9.50 -10.26 28.06
N ARG A 353 10.22 -10.49 29.16
CA ARG A 353 11.49 -9.85 29.49
C ARG A 353 12.40 -10.18 28.33
N LYS A 354 12.46 -9.28 27.35
CA LYS A 354 13.36 -9.41 26.22
C LYS A 354 14.73 -9.28 26.84
N ASN A 355 15.40 -10.41 26.99
CA ASN A 355 16.83 -10.37 27.18
C ASN A 355 17.37 -9.61 25.94
N PRO A 356 18.16 -8.54 26.07
CA PRO A 356 18.70 -7.83 24.91
C PRO A 356 19.50 -8.73 23.95
N ASN A 357 19.80 -9.97 24.38
CA ASN A 357 20.41 -11.03 23.59
C ASN A 357 19.43 -12.12 23.07
N THR A 358 18.10 -11.96 23.16
CA THR A 358 17.15 -12.99 22.68
C THR A 358 16.91 -12.94 21.17
N VAL A 359 17.46 -13.97 20.53
CA VAL A 359 17.20 -14.52 19.20
C VAL A 359 15.77 -14.24 18.68
N SER A 360 15.69 -13.79 17.42
CA SER A 360 14.45 -13.66 16.63
C SER A 360 13.43 -14.76 16.97
N MET A 361 12.19 -14.40 17.33
CA MET A 361 11.10 -15.38 17.58
C MET A 361 11.06 -16.44 16.48
N ASP A 362 10.86 -17.73 16.78
CA ASP A 362 10.76 -18.77 15.73
C ASP A 362 9.64 -18.44 14.72
N GLY A 363 9.81 -18.79 13.45
CA GLY A 363 8.83 -18.54 12.39
C GLY A 363 7.47 -19.19 12.69
N ARG A 364 7.46 -20.37 13.33
CA ARG A 364 6.23 -21.01 13.83
C ARG A 364 5.51 -20.18 14.87
N LYS A 365 6.25 -19.63 15.84
CA LYS A 365 5.68 -18.76 16.87
C LYS A 365 5.09 -17.48 16.28
N LEU A 366 5.71 -16.91 15.23
CA LEU A 366 5.12 -15.76 14.54
C LEU A 366 3.84 -16.11 13.79
N LEU A 367 3.73 -17.31 13.21
CA LEU A 367 2.50 -17.77 12.57
C LEU A 367 1.36 -17.90 13.60
N GLU A 368 1.66 -18.42 14.79
CA GLU A 368 0.70 -18.52 15.91
C GLU A 368 0.30 -17.14 16.44
N VAL A 369 1.27 -16.25 16.67
CA VAL A 369 0.99 -14.87 17.11
C VAL A 369 0.14 -14.12 16.09
N SER A 370 0.47 -14.27 14.79
CA SER A 370 -0.30 -13.63 13.72
C SER A 370 -1.69 -14.22 13.58
N GLU A 371 -1.88 -15.53 13.83
CA GLU A 371 -3.22 -16.13 13.93
C GLU A 371 -4.02 -15.48 15.05
N ALA A 372 -3.43 -15.40 16.25
CA ALA A 372 -4.09 -14.80 17.40
C ALA A 372 -4.45 -13.34 17.14
N MET A 373 -3.60 -12.57 16.44
CA MET A 373 -3.88 -11.19 16.04
C MET A 373 -5.07 -11.06 15.07
N LEU A 374 -5.30 -12.04 14.19
CA LEU A 374 -6.49 -12.05 13.34
C LEU A 374 -7.76 -12.35 14.14
N GLN A 375 -7.66 -13.14 15.21
CA GLN A 375 -8.77 -13.42 16.12
C GLN A 375 -9.04 -12.28 17.13
N GLN A 376 -8.15 -11.28 17.20
CA GLN A 376 -8.37 -10.12 18.06
C GLN A 376 -9.52 -9.27 17.54
N LYS A 377 -10.22 -8.65 18.49
CA LYS A 377 -11.13 -7.54 18.23
C LYS A 377 -10.42 -6.45 17.43
N LYS A 378 -11.08 -6.01 16.35
CA LYS A 378 -10.59 -4.96 15.46
C LYS A 378 -10.44 -3.66 16.24
N VAL A 379 -9.45 -2.87 15.84
CA VAL A 379 -9.32 -1.49 16.30
C VAL A 379 -9.58 -0.52 15.16
N GLU A 380 -10.37 0.51 15.47
CA GLU A 380 -10.66 1.62 14.58
C GLU A 380 -9.97 2.87 15.08
N SER A 381 -9.30 3.55 14.15
CA SER A 381 -8.73 4.86 14.38
C SER A 381 -9.82 5.93 14.37
N VAL A 382 -9.84 6.73 15.43
CA VAL A 382 -10.72 7.88 15.59
C VAL A 382 -9.84 9.12 15.68
N LEU A 383 -9.98 10.01 14.71
CA LEU A 383 -9.16 11.21 14.58
C LEU A 383 -9.13 12.00 15.90
N PHE A 384 -7.91 12.31 16.37
CA PHE A 384 -7.63 13.02 17.62
C PHE A 384 -8.22 12.39 18.90
N ARG A 385 -8.84 11.21 18.81
CA ARG A 385 -9.41 10.46 19.93
C ARG A 385 -8.74 9.09 20.12
N GLY A 386 -7.70 8.80 19.33
CA GLY A 386 -6.92 7.59 19.42
C GLY A 386 -7.63 6.39 18.80
N LYS A 387 -7.56 5.24 19.48
CA LYS A 387 -7.97 3.94 18.97
C LYS A 387 -9.16 3.40 19.77
N LYS A 388 -10.21 2.95 19.07
CA LYS A 388 -11.40 2.35 19.66
C LYS A 388 -11.46 0.87 19.32
N LEU A 389 -11.72 0.03 20.32
CA LEU A 389 -11.98 -1.39 20.13
C LEU A 389 -13.41 -1.60 19.59
N VAL A 390 -13.54 -2.47 18.60
CA VAL A 390 -14.82 -2.87 18.02
C VAL A 390 -15.06 -4.34 18.32
N GLU A 391 -16.32 -4.73 18.49
CA GLU A 391 -16.68 -6.12 18.87
C GLU A 391 -16.30 -7.14 17.81
N THR A 392 -16.35 -6.76 16.52
CA THR A 392 -15.94 -7.62 15.40
C THR A 392 -14.44 -7.85 15.40
N THR A 393 -14.02 -9.07 15.13
CA THR A 393 -12.61 -9.44 14.97
C THR A 393 -12.02 -8.96 13.64
N ASN A 394 -10.69 -8.92 13.57
CA ASN A 394 -9.99 -8.66 12.31
C ASN A 394 -10.36 -9.70 11.24
N LEU A 395 -10.51 -10.97 11.61
CA LEU A 395 -10.87 -12.05 10.70
C LEU A 395 -12.28 -11.90 10.13
N GLU A 396 -13.26 -11.63 11.00
CA GLU A 396 -14.66 -11.42 10.57
C GLU A 396 -14.77 -10.22 9.62
N LYS A 397 -14.04 -9.13 9.89
CA LYS A 397 -14.07 -7.97 9.01
C LYS A 397 -13.44 -8.26 7.65
N LEU A 398 -12.39 -9.09 7.62
CA LEU A 398 -11.78 -9.53 6.37
C LEU A 398 -12.70 -10.45 5.56
N ASP A 399 -13.49 -11.30 6.24
CA ASP A 399 -14.54 -12.11 5.61
C ASP A 399 -15.64 -11.27 4.97
N GLU A 400 -16.10 -10.24 5.69
CA GLU A 400 -17.10 -9.30 5.19
C GLU A 400 -16.58 -8.58 3.93
N PHE A 401 -15.34 -8.08 3.98
CA PHE A 401 -14.72 -7.42 2.83
C PHE A 401 -14.49 -8.35 1.64
N ALA A 402 -14.16 -9.62 1.86
CA ALA A 402 -14.08 -10.61 0.79
C ALA A 402 -15.42 -10.70 0.03
N GLY A 403 -16.54 -10.65 0.76
CA GLY A 403 -17.89 -10.59 0.17
C GLY A 403 -18.12 -9.34 -0.68
N LEU A 404 -17.69 -8.16 -0.19
CA LEU A 404 -17.80 -6.90 -0.93
C LEU A 404 -16.96 -6.91 -2.22
N LEU A 405 -15.73 -7.44 -2.16
CA LEU A 405 -14.85 -7.56 -3.33
C LEU A 405 -15.43 -8.50 -4.40
N VAL A 406 -16.04 -9.62 -3.99
CA VAL A 406 -16.74 -10.52 -4.91
C VAL A 406 -17.98 -9.86 -5.48
N LYS A 407 -18.79 -9.19 -4.65
CA LYS A 407 -19.97 -8.46 -5.11
C LYS A 407 -19.62 -7.45 -6.20
N GLU A 408 -18.57 -6.65 -5.99
CA GLU A 408 -18.09 -5.70 -7.00
C GLU A 408 -17.52 -6.41 -8.23
N HIS A 409 -16.79 -7.53 -8.06
CA HIS A 409 -16.28 -8.31 -9.18
C HIS A 409 -17.41 -8.86 -10.07
N GLU A 410 -18.46 -9.43 -9.49
CA GLU A 410 -19.62 -9.93 -10.23
C GLU A 410 -20.42 -8.80 -10.90
N ARG A 411 -20.64 -7.69 -10.18
CA ARG A 411 -21.32 -6.50 -10.72
C ARG A 411 -20.66 -6.01 -12.03
N ARG A 412 -19.33 -6.05 -12.09
CA ARG A 412 -18.57 -5.65 -13.28
C ARG A 412 -18.73 -6.59 -14.47
N LYS A 413 -19.00 -7.89 -14.26
CA LYS A 413 -19.22 -8.83 -15.38
C LYS A 413 -20.49 -8.53 -16.16
N SER A 414 -21.47 -7.92 -15.50
CA SER A 414 -22.74 -7.51 -16.11
C SER A 414 -22.80 -6.03 -16.46
N SER A 415 -21.78 -5.23 -16.10
CA SER A 415 -21.75 -3.79 -16.36
C SER A 415 -21.25 -3.50 -17.77
N ILE A 416 -21.91 -2.57 -18.45
CA ILE A 416 -21.52 -2.08 -19.78
C ILE A 416 -20.32 -1.11 -19.65
N PHE A 417 -20.09 -0.56 -18.46
CA PHE A 417 -19.03 0.41 -18.20
C PHE A 417 -17.83 -0.23 -17.52
N ALA A 418 -16.65 0.01 -18.08
CA ALA A 418 -15.39 -0.37 -17.46
C ALA A 418 -15.09 0.60 -16.29
N THR A 419 -15.19 0.11 -15.06
CA THR A 419 -14.80 0.88 -13.86
C THR A 419 -13.35 1.31 -13.88
N VAL A 420 -12.47 0.56 -14.55
CA VAL A 420 -11.02 0.79 -14.61
C VAL A 420 -10.51 0.53 -16.02
N MET A 421 -9.65 1.42 -16.52
CA MET A 421 -9.08 1.40 -17.87
C MET A 421 -7.56 1.18 -17.80
N PHE A 422 -7.12 -0.05 -17.56
CA PHE A 422 -5.68 -0.32 -17.41
C PHE A 422 -4.91 -0.03 -18.70
N LYS A 423 -3.83 0.75 -18.58
CA LYS A 423 -2.86 0.86 -19.67
C LYS A 423 -2.12 -0.46 -19.82
N HIS A 424 -1.89 -0.91 -21.05
CA HIS A 424 -1.04 -2.06 -21.35
C HIS A 424 0.26 -1.59 -21.99
N ALA A 425 1.36 -2.28 -21.69
CA ALA A 425 2.61 -2.05 -22.40
C ALA A 425 2.38 -2.36 -23.89
N SER A 426 2.63 -1.37 -24.75
CA SER A 426 2.60 -1.61 -26.20
C SER A 426 3.71 -2.61 -26.53
N PRO A 427 3.46 -3.63 -27.36
CA PRO A 427 4.53 -4.51 -27.82
C PRO A 427 5.59 -3.64 -28.50
N ARG A 428 6.85 -3.75 -28.05
CA ARG A 428 7.98 -3.07 -28.68
C ARG A 428 7.95 -3.38 -30.18
N SER A 429 7.57 -2.41 -31.01
CA SER A 429 7.94 -2.45 -32.41
C SER A 429 9.46 -2.34 -32.42
N SER A 430 10.13 -3.42 -32.80
CA SER A 430 11.55 -3.40 -33.12
C SER A 430 11.75 -2.49 -34.33
N SER A 431 11.80 -1.18 -34.11
CA SER A 431 12.40 -0.28 -35.09
C SER A 431 13.89 -0.56 -35.06
N ALA A 432 14.32 -1.40 -36.00
CA ALA A 432 15.71 -1.49 -36.40
C ALA A 432 16.18 -0.07 -36.69
N THR A 433 17.15 0.41 -35.93
CA THR A 433 17.90 1.61 -36.25
C THR A 433 18.56 1.37 -37.60
N VAL A 434 17.99 1.88 -38.67
CA VAL A 434 18.73 2.07 -39.90
C VAL A 434 19.68 3.22 -39.60
N SER A 435 20.94 2.87 -39.35
CA SER A 435 22.04 3.81 -39.39
C SER A 435 22.07 4.43 -40.79
N THR A 436 21.61 5.67 -40.91
CA THR A 436 22.04 6.54 -42.00
C THR A 436 23.25 7.31 -41.51
N ASP A 437 24.43 6.83 -41.89
CA ASP A 437 25.64 7.63 -41.94
C ASP A 437 25.37 8.84 -42.85
N PHE A 438 25.41 10.04 -42.30
CA PHE A 438 25.61 11.25 -43.09
C PHE A 438 27.01 11.76 -42.80
N SER A 439 27.90 11.46 -43.74
CA SER A 439 29.15 12.18 -43.94
C SER A 439 28.85 13.44 -44.74
N TRP A 440 29.22 14.59 -44.19
CA TRP A 440 29.73 15.76 -44.93
C TRP A 440 30.73 16.47 -44.02
#